data_AF-A0A166VCK0-F1
#
_entry.id   AF-A0A166VCK0-F1
#
_cell.length_a   1.000
_cell.length_b   1.000
_cell.length_c   1.000
_cell.angle_alpha   90.00
_cell.angle_beta   90.00
_cell.angle_gamma   90.00
#
_symmetry.space_group_name_H-M   'P 1'
#
loop_
_entity.id
_entity.type
_entity.pdbx_description
1 polymer ?
#
loop_
_entity_poly.entity_id
_entity_poly.type
_entity_poly.pdbx_seq_one_letter_code
_entity_poly.pdbx_strand_id
1 'polypeptide(L)'
;MDELCSVLKELTPMKDATISTHKGSDAAVRRHLSTLKSCAAEVRTAALRAPKELLEGLDPAVHSISYLFVLDVLVEYVVCGLPVDREWVLDRVMHFMIRFDRDQSQYAGPAMLTLLERIGGGQLFPPLVAVELLSTAILRMDPSASCFTSTHLLLAKLAYSSNAIEPALPVLNTDILFYPSLPNPRDPIPRDHSLPSSSSSSPHTGLTDAVKAFTILEYNYVRGLIYISRRDWRRAQGAFEQVIAHPMKDRNVSRVMVEAYKRYVLVGLLNQGEAPRIPSYMSQHALATYSAAAKLYAGVADIFSSFEPDKLRSHIENHMQVWEGDGTLSLLAEIKSSYQKRQIMGLRKVYQTISVAQIHSTTVNAETGRTLDTVAEVLALIRHMIQTGDLDGTLEQDSSGTYLSFRRDCDALSESEFADRIAQSHKAVAALGSAYRQMNDSLSSSQEYVKHVVREQQNLLKEPLDAGIGFSSSIGDDDEDLMDDVFTHH
;
A
#
# COMPACT_ATOMS: atom_id res chain seq x y z
N MET A 1 -7.45 31.93 -35.08
CA MET A 1 -6.44 31.25 -34.24
C MET A 1 -6.18 32.08 -33.00
N ASP A 2 -5.78 33.35 -33.14
CA ASP A 2 -5.40 34.22 -32.03
C ASP A 2 -6.46 34.37 -30.93
N GLU A 3 -7.74 34.53 -31.29
CA GLU A 3 -8.86 34.57 -30.31
C GLU A 3 -8.97 33.26 -29.51
N LEU A 4 -8.84 32.10 -30.18
CA LEU A 4 -8.85 30.78 -29.55
C LEU A 4 -7.62 30.58 -28.65
N CYS A 5 -6.45 31.04 -29.08
CA CYS A 5 -5.23 31.04 -28.26
C CYS A 5 -5.35 31.94 -27.04
N SER A 6 -6.09 33.05 -27.12
CA SER A 6 -6.43 33.91 -25.98
C SER A 6 -7.35 33.18 -25.00
N VAL A 7 -8.43 32.55 -25.49
CA VAL A 7 -9.35 31.74 -24.67
C VAL A 7 -8.60 30.61 -23.96
N LEU A 8 -7.75 29.84 -24.66
CA LEU A 8 -6.97 28.75 -24.05
C LEU A 8 -5.99 29.23 -22.97
N LYS A 9 -5.61 30.51 -22.96
CA LYS A 9 -4.71 31.14 -21.99
C LYS A 9 -5.43 32.05 -20.97
N GLU A 10 -6.76 32.10 -20.97
CA GLU A 10 -7.55 33.00 -20.11
C GLU A 10 -7.36 32.68 -18.61
N LEU A 11 -7.14 31.40 -18.27
CA LEU A 11 -6.95 30.97 -16.89
C LEU A 11 -5.53 31.24 -16.38
N THR A 12 -5.42 32.08 -15.34
CA THR A 12 -4.15 32.40 -14.67
C THR A 12 -3.69 31.30 -13.70
N PRO A 13 -2.38 31.21 -13.42
CA PRO A 13 -1.85 30.22 -12.46
C PRO A 13 -2.37 30.48 -11.05
N MET A 14 -2.78 29.42 -10.35
CA MET A 14 -3.58 29.48 -9.12
C MET A 14 -2.76 29.70 -7.84
N LYS A 15 -1.52 30.17 -7.95
CA LYS A 15 -0.45 29.92 -6.96
C LYS A 15 -0.51 30.68 -5.63
N ASP A 16 -1.31 31.73 -5.51
CA ASP A 16 -1.46 32.48 -4.25
C ASP A 16 -2.95 32.79 -4.02
N ALA A 17 -3.57 32.12 -3.06
CA ALA A 17 -4.97 32.37 -2.72
C ALA A 17 -5.23 32.27 -1.21
N THR A 18 -5.74 33.36 -0.65
CA THR A 18 -6.42 33.44 0.65
C THR A 18 -7.87 32.92 0.57
N ILE A 19 -8.51 32.67 1.71
CA ILE A 19 -9.87 32.09 1.79
C ILE A 19 -10.92 32.87 0.96
N SER A 20 -10.81 34.20 0.85
CA SER A 20 -11.71 35.02 0.02
C SER A 20 -11.45 34.88 -1.49
N THR A 21 -10.20 34.65 -1.90
CA THR A 21 -9.83 34.49 -3.32
C THR A 21 -10.09 33.08 -3.84
N HIS A 22 -10.15 32.06 -2.99
CA HIS A 22 -10.58 30.70 -3.39
C HIS A 22 -11.96 30.67 -4.07
N LYS A 23 -12.97 31.39 -3.54
CA LYS A 23 -14.32 31.41 -4.15
C LYS A 23 -14.36 32.09 -5.52
N GLY A 24 -13.64 33.21 -5.68
CA GLY A 24 -13.51 33.88 -6.98
C GLY A 24 -12.77 33.02 -8.00
N SER A 25 -11.73 32.32 -7.55
CA SER A 25 -10.95 31.39 -8.37
C SER A 25 -11.75 30.14 -8.79
N ASP A 26 -12.59 29.56 -7.92
CA ASP A 26 -13.46 28.43 -8.28
C ASP A 26 -14.47 28.80 -9.37
N ALA A 27 -15.08 29.98 -9.25
CA ALA A 27 -15.97 30.53 -10.28
C ALA A 27 -15.23 30.79 -11.61
N ALA A 28 -13.98 31.29 -11.56
CA ALA A 28 -13.16 31.51 -12.74
C ALA A 28 -12.82 30.19 -13.47
N VAL A 29 -12.42 29.14 -12.74
CA VAL A 29 -12.12 27.82 -13.36
C VAL A 29 -13.38 27.18 -13.95
N ARG A 30 -14.52 27.22 -13.25
CA ARG A 30 -15.79 26.72 -13.78
C ARG A 30 -16.25 27.47 -15.02
N ARG A 31 -16.06 28.81 -15.04
CA ARG A 31 -16.31 29.64 -16.23
C ARG A 31 -15.40 29.22 -17.38
N HIS A 32 -14.10 29.11 -17.16
CA HIS A 32 -13.12 28.65 -18.16
C HIS A 32 -13.51 27.28 -18.76
N LEU A 33 -13.82 26.30 -17.91
CA LEU A 33 -14.33 24.98 -18.34
C LEU A 33 -15.63 25.07 -19.15
N SER A 34 -16.53 26.01 -18.84
CA SER A 34 -17.74 26.22 -19.63
C SER A 34 -17.44 26.84 -21.00
N THR A 35 -16.49 27.78 -21.07
CA THR A 35 -16.00 28.37 -22.32
C THR A 35 -15.37 27.30 -23.22
N LEU A 36 -14.44 26.50 -22.68
CA LEU A 36 -13.78 25.39 -23.41
C LEU A 36 -14.79 24.37 -23.95
N LYS A 37 -15.83 24.04 -23.19
CA LYS A 37 -16.92 23.17 -23.66
C LYS A 37 -17.73 23.80 -24.79
N SER A 38 -17.97 25.11 -24.75
CA SER A 38 -18.70 25.82 -25.81
C SER A 38 -17.91 25.92 -27.13
N CYS A 39 -16.58 26.09 -27.08
CA CYS A 39 -15.72 26.13 -28.27
C CYS A 39 -15.08 24.78 -28.64
N ALA A 40 -15.54 23.66 -28.08
CA ALA A 40 -14.92 22.34 -28.24
C ALA A 40 -14.72 21.90 -29.71
N ALA A 41 -15.68 22.22 -30.59
CA ALA A 41 -15.58 21.91 -32.02
C ALA A 41 -14.50 22.74 -32.74
N GLU A 42 -14.32 24.00 -32.33
CA GLU A 42 -13.29 24.91 -32.84
C GLU A 42 -11.90 24.47 -32.36
N VAL A 43 -11.78 24.13 -31.06
CA VAL A 43 -10.55 23.57 -30.47
C VAL A 43 -10.15 22.28 -31.20
N ARG A 44 -11.08 21.33 -31.40
CA ARG A 44 -10.81 20.10 -32.16
C ARG A 44 -10.35 20.40 -33.60
N THR A 45 -11.00 21.34 -34.29
CA THR A 45 -10.61 21.74 -35.66
C THR A 45 -9.22 22.40 -35.70
N ALA A 46 -8.90 23.25 -34.73
CA ALA A 46 -7.61 23.92 -34.63
C ALA A 46 -6.48 22.94 -34.26
N ALA A 47 -6.70 22.06 -33.28
CA ALA A 47 -5.75 21.04 -32.84
C ALA A 47 -5.35 20.09 -33.97
N LEU A 48 -6.28 19.74 -34.86
CA LEU A 48 -6.00 18.88 -36.01
C LEU A 48 -5.37 19.61 -37.19
N ARG A 49 -5.61 20.93 -37.33
CA ARG A 49 -5.01 21.76 -38.39
C ARG A 49 -3.56 22.16 -38.09
N ALA A 50 -3.29 22.56 -36.85
CA ALA A 50 -2.00 23.11 -36.42
C ALA A 50 -1.65 22.65 -34.99
N PRO A 51 -1.44 21.33 -34.76
CA PRO A 51 -1.24 20.78 -33.42
C PRO A 51 -0.02 21.38 -32.69
N LYS A 52 1.08 21.59 -33.43
CA LYS A 52 2.35 22.10 -32.86
C LYS A 52 2.20 23.53 -32.38
N GLU A 53 1.72 24.43 -33.23
CA GLU A 53 1.43 25.83 -32.88
C GLU A 53 0.50 25.97 -31.66
N LEU A 54 -0.52 25.10 -31.56
CA LEU A 54 -1.51 25.17 -30.49
C LEU A 54 -0.95 24.69 -29.13
N LEU A 55 -0.24 23.55 -29.09
CA LEU A 55 0.32 23.02 -27.83
C LEU A 55 1.63 23.69 -27.43
N GLU A 56 2.49 24.10 -28.35
CA GLU A 56 3.74 24.82 -28.02
C GLU A 56 3.44 26.23 -27.46
N GLY A 57 2.27 26.79 -27.79
CA GLY A 57 1.76 28.00 -27.16
C GLY A 57 1.31 27.84 -25.70
N LEU A 58 1.14 26.61 -25.19
CA LEU A 58 0.59 26.34 -23.85
C LEU A 58 1.63 25.69 -22.93
N ASP A 59 1.99 26.38 -21.85
CA ASP A 59 2.75 25.76 -20.74
C ASP A 59 1.83 24.82 -19.95
N PRO A 60 2.12 23.51 -19.84
CA PRO A 60 1.32 22.55 -19.07
C PRO A 60 1.30 22.83 -17.57
N ALA A 61 2.26 23.56 -17.00
CA ALA A 61 2.31 23.94 -15.58
C ALA A 61 1.48 25.20 -15.25
N VAL A 62 0.96 25.89 -16.28
CA VAL A 62 0.16 27.12 -16.14
C VAL A 62 -1.24 26.97 -16.74
N HIS A 63 -1.37 26.20 -17.82
CA HIS A 63 -2.61 26.05 -18.59
C HIS A 63 -3.09 24.59 -18.63
N SER A 64 -2.90 23.83 -17.54
CA SER A 64 -3.08 22.37 -17.50
C SER A 64 -4.45 21.92 -18.01
N ILE A 65 -5.52 22.64 -17.68
CA ILE A 65 -6.88 22.33 -18.18
C ILE A 65 -6.93 22.45 -19.71
N SER A 66 -6.49 23.59 -20.25
CA SER A 66 -6.50 23.87 -21.69
C SER A 66 -5.57 22.91 -22.46
N TYR A 67 -4.39 22.64 -21.89
CA TYR A 67 -3.41 21.70 -22.44
C TYR A 67 -4.00 20.29 -22.52
N LEU A 68 -4.58 19.80 -21.42
CA LEU A 68 -5.21 18.48 -21.36
C LEU A 68 -6.41 18.38 -22.33
N PHE A 69 -7.18 19.44 -22.48
CA PHE A 69 -8.33 19.49 -23.38
C PHE A 69 -7.92 19.39 -24.87
N VAL A 70 -6.82 20.03 -25.25
CA VAL A 70 -6.21 19.88 -26.60
C VAL A 70 -5.55 18.50 -26.74
N LEU A 71 -4.85 18.05 -25.71
CA LEU A 71 -4.13 16.77 -25.70
C LEU A 71 -5.07 15.57 -25.83
N ASP A 72 -6.25 15.60 -25.19
CA ASP A 72 -7.24 14.51 -25.27
C ASP A 72 -7.69 14.24 -26.72
N VAL A 73 -7.92 15.29 -27.52
CA VAL A 73 -8.24 15.18 -28.95
C VAL A 73 -7.11 14.52 -29.74
N LEU A 74 -5.86 14.89 -29.45
CA LEU A 74 -4.69 14.34 -30.15
C LEU A 74 -4.42 12.88 -29.75
N VAL A 75 -4.63 12.56 -28.47
CA VAL A 75 -4.53 11.19 -27.94
C VAL A 75 -5.64 10.29 -28.49
N GLU A 76 -6.88 10.79 -28.60
CA GLU A 76 -7.99 10.09 -29.28
C GLU A 76 -7.58 9.69 -30.71
N TYR A 77 -6.96 10.60 -31.46
CA TYR A 77 -6.47 10.32 -32.81
C TYR A 77 -5.34 9.28 -32.83
N VAL A 78 -4.40 9.34 -31.89
CA VAL A 78 -3.33 8.31 -31.75
C VAL A 78 -3.92 6.93 -31.44
N VAL A 79 -4.91 6.84 -30.54
CA VAL A 79 -5.56 5.57 -30.15
C VAL A 79 -6.40 5.01 -31.30
N CYS A 80 -7.10 5.85 -32.06
CA CYS A 80 -7.89 5.45 -33.22
C CYS A 80 -7.06 5.19 -34.50
N GLY A 81 -5.73 5.36 -34.47
CA GLY A 81 -4.86 5.20 -35.64
C GLY A 81 -5.11 6.23 -36.74
N LEU A 82 -5.63 7.41 -36.39
CA LEU A 82 -5.93 8.49 -37.31
C LEU A 82 -4.67 9.33 -37.63
N PRO A 83 -4.67 10.15 -38.70
CA PRO A 83 -3.48 10.87 -39.15
C PRO A 83 -3.01 11.96 -38.17
N VAL A 84 -2.07 11.62 -37.28
CA VAL A 84 -1.32 12.52 -36.39
C VAL A 84 0.12 12.02 -36.19
N ASP A 85 1.02 12.92 -35.83
CA ASP A 85 2.42 12.61 -35.46
C ASP A 85 2.46 11.90 -34.10
N ARG A 86 2.42 10.56 -34.11
CA ARG A 86 2.33 9.73 -32.89
C ARG A 86 3.47 9.99 -31.92
N GLU A 87 4.71 10.06 -32.41
CA GLU A 87 5.89 10.23 -31.56
C GLU A 87 5.87 11.59 -30.86
N TRP A 88 5.55 12.66 -31.60
CA TRP A 88 5.37 13.98 -31.01
C TRP A 88 4.21 14.05 -30.01
N VAL A 89 3.04 13.43 -30.30
CA VAL A 89 1.92 13.41 -29.33
C VAL A 89 2.32 12.67 -28.04
N LEU A 90 3.05 11.55 -28.14
CA LEU A 90 3.51 10.81 -26.96
C LEU A 90 4.54 11.62 -26.14
N ASP A 91 5.44 12.34 -26.78
CA ASP A 91 6.32 13.33 -26.11
C ASP A 91 5.51 14.41 -25.39
N ARG A 92 4.46 14.97 -26.02
CA ARG A 92 3.56 15.94 -25.36
C ARG A 92 2.81 15.35 -24.16
N VAL A 93 2.41 14.07 -24.20
CA VAL A 93 1.81 13.37 -23.05
C VAL A 93 2.83 13.22 -21.91
N MET A 94 4.07 12.79 -22.19
CA MET A 94 5.13 12.70 -21.17
C MET A 94 5.43 14.08 -20.56
N HIS A 95 5.55 15.10 -21.40
CA HIS A 95 5.80 16.48 -20.97
C HIS A 95 4.70 16.99 -20.04
N PHE A 96 3.43 16.72 -20.37
CA PHE A 96 2.29 17.05 -19.52
C PHE A 96 2.32 16.31 -18.17
N MET A 97 2.53 14.99 -18.17
CA MET A 97 2.58 14.15 -16.95
C MET A 97 3.64 14.60 -15.94
N ILE A 98 4.77 15.13 -16.42
CA ILE A 98 5.86 15.61 -15.56
C ILE A 98 5.60 17.04 -15.04
N ARG A 99 4.74 17.83 -15.72
CA ARG A 99 4.63 19.29 -15.53
C ARG A 99 3.27 19.82 -15.08
N PHE A 100 2.17 19.07 -15.21
CA PHE A 100 0.81 19.57 -14.94
C PHE A 100 0.66 20.23 -13.56
N ASP A 101 -0.24 21.20 -13.41
CA ASP A 101 -0.60 21.78 -12.13
C ASP A 101 -1.64 20.90 -11.40
N ARG A 102 -1.39 20.60 -10.12
CA ARG A 102 -2.22 19.70 -9.30
C ARG A 102 -3.63 20.26 -9.13
N ASP A 103 -3.75 21.55 -8.86
CA ASP A 103 -5.03 22.15 -8.49
C ASP A 103 -5.92 22.29 -9.72
N GLN A 104 -5.38 22.77 -10.85
CA GLN A 104 -6.08 22.75 -12.13
C GLN A 104 -6.53 21.35 -12.55
N SER A 105 -5.70 20.32 -12.31
CA SER A 105 -6.02 18.94 -12.70
C SER A 105 -7.19 18.36 -11.92
N GLN A 106 -7.44 18.80 -10.67
CA GLN A 106 -8.64 18.43 -9.90
C GLN A 106 -9.95 18.91 -10.53
N TYR A 107 -9.92 20.01 -11.29
CA TYR A 107 -11.08 20.51 -12.03
C TYR A 107 -11.33 19.80 -13.36
N ALA A 108 -10.30 19.16 -13.91
CA ALA A 108 -10.36 18.41 -15.18
C ALA A 108 -10.33 16.88 -14.96
N GLY A 109 -10.72 16.41 -13.77
CA GLY A 109 -10.51 15.04 -13.33
C GLY A 109 -10.98 13.93 -14.28
N PRO A 110 -12.17 13.99 -14.92
CA PRO A 110 -12.59 12.94 -15.85
C PRO A 110 -11.65 12.80 -17.06
N ALA A 111 -11.16 13.92 -17.60
CA ALA A 111 -10.20 13.91 -18.71
C ALA A 111 -8.82 13.41 -18.25
N MET A 112 -8.42 13.76 -17.03
CA MET A 112 -7.17 13.27 -16.43
C MET A 112 -7.25 11.76 -16.19
N LEU A 113 -8.35 11.26 -15.62
CA LEU A 113 -8.59 9.82 -15.41
C LEU A 113 -8.60 9.06 -16.74
N THR A 114 -9.30 9.56 -17.76
CA THR A 114 -9.28 8.96 -19.11
C THR A 114 -7.86 8.90 -19.69
N LEU A 115 -7.03 9.92 -19.49
CA LEU A 115 -5.62 9.88 -19.92
C LEU A 115 -4.81 8.83 -19.15
N LEU A 116 -4.97 8.75 -17.83
CA LEU A 116 -4.31 7.74 -16.99
C LEU A 116 -4.75 6.32 -17.37
N GLU A 117 -6.02 6.11 -17.70
CA GLU A 117 -6.56 4.83 -18.19
C GLU A 117 -5.96 4.45 -19.55
N ARG A 118 -5.84 5.39 -20.51
CA ARG A 118 -5.18 5.13 -21.81
C ARG A 118 -3.70 4.80 -21.66
N ILE A 119 -3.00 5.44 -20.71
CA ILE A 119 -1.61 5.11 -20.34
C ILE A 119 -1.56 3.69 -19.74
N GLY A 120 -2.35 3.42 -18.70
CA GLY A 120 -2.33 2.14 -17.98
C GLY A 120 -2.87 0.96 -18.77
N GLY A 121 -3.73 1.19 -19.76
CA GLY A 121 -4.21 0.20 -20.72
C GLY A 121 -3.20 -0.14 -21.84
N GLY A 122 -1.99 0.42 -21.82
CA GLY A 122 -0.93 0.09 -22.77
C GLY A 122 -1.15 0.59 -24.21
N GLN A 123 -2.11 1.50 -24.43
CA GLN A 123 -2.44 2.02 -25.77
C GLN A 123 -1.41 3.02 -26.29
N LEU A 124 -0.77 3.74 -25.35
CA LEU A 124 0.12 4.86 -25.64
C LEU A 124 1.61 4.47 -25.55
N PHE A 125 2.01 3.82 -24.45
CA PHE A 125 3.41 3.57 -24.09
C PHE A 125 3.71 2.10 -23.80
N PRO A 126 4.98 1.66 -23.93
CA PRO A 126 5.44 0.40 -23.37
C PRO A 126 5.20 0.33 -21.85
N PRO A 127 4.96 -0.86 -21.25
CA PRO A 127 4.56 -0.97 -19.86
C PRO A 127 5.49 -0.30 -18.85
N LEU A 128 6.81 -0.38 -19.04
CA LEU A 128 7.79 0.27 -18.16
C LEU A 128 7.58 1.78 -18.05
N VAL A 129 7.42 2.46 -19.19
CA VAL A 129 7.18 3.90 -19.27
C VAL A 129 5.79 4.24 -18.73
N ALA A 130 4.78 3.43 -19.04
CA ALA A 130 3.42 3.62 -18.52
C ALA A 130 3.36 3.52 -16.98
N VAL A 131 4.07 2.56 -16.37
CA VAL A 131 4.18 2.45 -14.90
C VAL A 131 4.88 3.68 -14.30
N GLU A 132 5.97 4.15 -14.90
CA GLU A 132 6.70 5.34 -14.46
C GLU A 132 5.83 6.61 -14.53
N LEU A 133 5.08 6.80 -15.62
CA LEU A 133 4.15 7.92 -15.78
C LEU A 133 2.98 7.86 -14.78
N LEU A 134 2.39 6.68 -14.55
CA LEU A 134 1.33 6.51 -13.54
C LEU A 134 1.84 6.77 -12.12
N SER A 135 3.03 6.29 -11.78
CA SER A 135 3.69 6.52 -10.48
C SER A 135 3.97 8.01 -10.27
N THR A 136 4.52 8.68 -11.30
CA THR A 136 4.75 10.13 -11.33
C THR A 136 3.45 10.91 -11.16
N ALA A 137 2.38 10.54 -11.87
CA ALA A 137 1.09 11.21 -11.79
C ALA A 137 0.45 11.06 -10.40
N ILE A 138 0.50 9.88 -9.77
CA ILE A 138 -0.01 9.67 -8.41
C ILE A 138 0.77 10.56 -7.43
N LEU A 139 2.10 10.52 -7.42
CA LEU A 139 2.93 11.32 -6.51
C LEU A 139 2.81 12.84 -6.75
N ARG A 140 2.46 13.26 -7.96
CA ARG A 140 2.21 14.66 -8.31
C ARG A 140 0.80 15.12 -7.88
N MET A 141 -0.18 14.22 -7.88
CA MET A 141 -1.54 14.48 -7.38
C MET A 141 -1.66 14.36 -5.86
N ASP A 142 -0.89 13.49 -5.23
CA ASP A 142 -0.77 13.30 -3.78
C ASP A 142 0.68 12.90 -3.44
N PRO A 143 1.52 13.85 -2.97
CA PRO A 143 2.91 13.56 -2.61
C PRO A 143 3.10 12.53 -1.49
N SER A 144 2.05 12.22 -0.72
CA SER A 144 2.08 11.14 0.27
C SER A 144 1.74 9.77 -0.32
N ALA A 145 1.05 9.73 -1.47
CA ALA A 145 0.36 8.57 -2.02
C ALA A 145 -0.43 7.77 -0.96
N SER A 146 -1.00 8.46 0.04
CA SER A 146 -1.76 7.84 1.12
C SER A 146 -3.27 7.87 0.88
N CYS A 147 -3.76 8.58 -0.15
CA CYS A 147 -5.15 8.47 -0.60
C CYS A 147 -5.32 7.45 -1.74
N PHE A 148 -6.07 6.38 -1.48
CA PHE A 148 -6.31 5.34 -2.47
C PHE A 148 -7.24 5.80 -3.61
N THR A 149 -6.85 5.52 -4.85
CA THR A 149 -7.62 5.83 -6.06
C THR A 149 -7.67 4.63 -7.01
N SER A 150 -8.57 4.65 -7.99
CA SER A 150 -8.59 3.65 -9.06
C SER A 150 -7.24 3.53 -9.80
N THR A 151 -6.50 4.63 -9.94
CA THR A 151 -5.15 4.67 -10.52
C THR A 151 -4.14 3.82 -9.75
N HIS A 152 -4.27 3.66 -8.42
CA HIS A 152 -3.38 2.79 -7.65
C HIS A 152 -3.55 1.31 -8.02
N LEU A 153 -4.81 0.87 -8.23
CA LEU A 153 -5.11 -0.48 -8.71
C LEU A 153 -4.62 -0.69 -10.14
N LEU A 154 -4.81 0.30 -11.02
CA LEU A 154 -4.30 0.29 -12.40
C LEU A 154 -2.77 0.15 -12.44
N LEU A 155 -2.05 0.96 -11.66
CA LEU A 155 -0.60 0.91 -11.50
C LEU A 155 -0.14 -0.48 -11.03
N ALA A 156 -0.74 -1.01 -9.95
CA ALA A 156 -0.37 -2.30 -9.39
C ALA A 156 -0.58 -3.45 -10.39
N LYS A 157 -1.72 -3.47 -11.10
CA LYS A 157 -2.03 -4.49 -12.10
C LYS A 157 -1.09 -4.43 -13.30
N LEU A 158 -0.75 -3.23 -13.79
CA LEU A 158 0.20 -3.06 -14.89
C LEU A 158 1.61 -3.48 -14.47
N ALA A 159 2.09 -3.01 -13.32
CA ALA A 159 3.43 -3.34 -12.80
C ALA A 159 3.61 -4.85 -12.59
N TYR A 160 2.61 -5.53 -12.03
CA TYR A 160 2.63 -6.98 -11.84
C TYR A 160 2.59 -7.75 -13.17
N SER A 161 1.63 -7.43 -14.04
CA SER A 161 1.43 -8.20 -15.29
C SER A 161 2.54 -8.00 -16.33
N SER A 162 3.26 -6.88 -16.29
CA SER A 162 4.39 -6.57 -17.17
C SER A 162 5.76 -6.81 -16.55
N ASN A 163 5.83 -7.22 -15.28
CA ASN A 163 7.06 -7.34 -14.48
C ASN A 163 7.89 -6.03 -14.40
N ALA A 164 7.24 -4.87 -14.56
CA ALA A 164 7.84 -3.54 -14.40
C ALA A 164 7.55 -3.01 -12.98
N ILE A 165 8.21 -3.58 -11.97
CA ILE A 165 7.84 -3.37 -10.56
C ILE A 165 8.54 -2.15 -9.96
N GLU A 166 9.83 -1.96 -10.27
CA GLU A 166 10.71 -0.95 -9.69
C GLU A 166 10.12 0.48 -9.69
N PRO A 167 9.55 1.02 -10.80
CA PRO A 167 9.03 2.38 -10.81
C PRO A 167 7.71 2.55 -10.03
N ALA A 168 7.01 1.45 -9.74
CA ALA A 168 5.79 1.46 -8.93
C ALA A 168 6.07 1.46 -7.42
N LEU A 169 7.24 0.99 -6.98
CA LEU A 169 7.58 0.84 -5.56
C LEU A 169 7.41 2.12 -4.72
N PRO A 170 7.72 3.34 -5.19
CA PRO A 170 7.48 4.57 -4.43
C PRO A 170 6.01 4.75 -4.00
N VAL A 171 5.05 4.28 -4.81
CA VAL A 171 3.61 4.32 -4.52
C VAL A 171 3.14 3.05 -3.82
N LEU A 172 3.62 1.87 -4.21
CA LEU A 172 3.14 0.61 -3.61
C LEU A 172 3.57 0.42 -2.15
N ASN A 173 4.72 1.00 -1.77
CA ASN A 173 5.28 0.97 -0.43
C ASN A 173 4.65 1.99 0.54
N THR A 174 3.81 2.92 0.09
CA THR A 174 3.14 3.85 1.00
C THR A 174 1.99 3.17 1.73
N ASP A 175 1.68 3.68 2.92
CA ASP A 175 0.50 3.29 3.67
C ASP A 175 -0.72 4.08 3.20
N ILE A 176 -1.77 3.37 2.83
CA ILE A 176 -3.07 3.95 2.52
C ILE A 176 -3.75 4.32 3.84
N LEU A 177 -3.78 5.61 4.14
CA LEU A 177 -4.44 6.18 5.32
C LEU A 177 -5.84 6.71 5.00
N PHE A 178 -6.10 7.02 3.73
CA PHE A 178 -7.25 7.80 3.29
C PHE A 178 -7.97 7.13 2.13
N TYR A 179 -9.31 7.18 2.17
CA TYR A 179 -10.17 6.79 1.06
C TYR A 179 -11.01 7.99 0.59
N PRO A 180 -11.36 8.08 -0.70
CA PRO A 180 -12.19 9.16 -1.24
C PRO A 180 -13.55 9.25 -0.53
N SER A 181 -13.84 10.40 0.08
CA SER A 181 -15.10 10.64 0.81
C SER A 181 -16.32 10.60 -0.11
N LEU A 182 -17.47 10.19 0.45
CA LEU A 182 -18.75 10.09 -0.27
C LEU A 182 -19.25 11.46 -0.80
N PRO A 183 -19.67 11.57 -2.08
CA PRO A 183 -21.10 11.71 -2.38
C PRO A 183 -21.80 13.08 -2.22
N ASN A 184 -21.29 14.06 -1.46
CA ASN A 184 -21.91 15.40 -1.31
C ASN A 184 -21.42 16.45 -2.34
N PRO A 185 -22.18 16.83 -3.39
CA PRO A 185 -21.73 17.71 -4.48
C PRO A 185 -21.77 19.21 -4.15
N ARG A 186 -22.08 19.59 -2.90
CA ARG A 186 -22.13 20.99 -2.46
C ARG A 186 -20.85 21.47 -1.78
N ASP A 187 -19.95 20.55 -1.45
CA ASP A 187 -18.71 20.90 -0.76
C ASP A 187 -17.70 21.48 -1.77
N PRO A 188 -17.03 22.60 -1.43
CA PRO A 188 -16.02 23.20 -2.30
C PRO A 188 -14.82 22.25 -2.43
N ILE A 189 -14.21 22.20 -3.62
CA ILE A 189 -13.01 21.38 -3.84
C ILE A 189 -11.89 21.88 -2.90
N PRO A 190 -11.40 21.04 -1.97
CA PRO A 190 -10.40 21.44 -0.99
C PRO A 190 -9.03 21.64 -1.65
N ARG A 191 -8.54 22.89 -1.68
CA ARG A 191 -7.22 23.25 -2.22
C ARG A 191 -6.14 23.49 -1.19
N ASP A 192 -6.51 23.54 0.09
CA ASP A 192 -5.56 23.79 1.17
C ASP A 192 -4.60 22.60 1.29
N HIS A 193 -3.32 22.85 1.04
CA HIS A 193 -2.26 21.84 1.06
C HIS A 193 -2.00 21.26 2.46
N SER A 194 -2.61 21.81 3.52
CA SER A 194 -2.58 21.26 4.88
C SER A 194 -3.69 20.23 5.15
N LEU A 195 -4.73 20.16 4.32
CA LEU A 195 -5.84 19.21 4.47
C LEU A 195 -5.43 17.78 4.05
N PRO A 196 -6.04 16.73 4.65
CA PRO A 196 -5.72 15.34 4.33
C PRO A 196 -6.00 15.00 2.87
N SER A 197 -5.19 14.13 2.27
CA SER A 197 -5.25 13.83 0.82
C SER A 197 -6.60 13.28 0.34
N SER A 198 -7.41 12.66 1.23
CA SER A 198 -8.83 12.31 0.99
C SER A 198 -9.68 13.48 0.48
N SER A 199 -9.37 14.69 0.93
CA SER A 199 -10.11 15.91 0.59
C SER A 199 -9.87 16.32 -0.88
N SER A 200 -8.64 16.23 -1.37
CA SER A 200 -8.27 16.56 -2.76
C SER A 200 -8.67 15.50 -3.79
N SER A 201 -8.83 14.24 -3.37
CA SER A 201 -9.11 13.09 -4.25
C SER A 201 -10.56 12.58 -4.11
N SER A 202 -11.51 13.47 -3.86
CA SER A 202 -12.94 13.11 -3.80
C SER A 202 -13.47 12.65 -5.17
N PRO A 203 -14.41 11.67 -5.25
CA PRO A 203 -14.96 11.20 -6.53
C PRO A 203 -15.67 12.30 -7.34
N HIS A 204 -16.10 13.38 -6.70
CA HIS A 204 -16.68 14.57 -7.37
C HIS A 204 -15.73 15.26 -8.33
N THR A 205 -14.43 15.18 -8.09
CA THR A 205 -13.41 15.71 -9.01
C THR A 205 -13.40 14.95 -10.33
N GLY A 206 -13.85 13.69 -10.34
CA GLY A 206 -13.71 12.76 -11.46
C GLY A 206 -12.31 12.17 -11.63
N LEU A 207 -11.36 12.46 -10.71
CA LEU A 207 -10.00 11.91 -10.74
C LEU A 207 -9.89 10.42 -10.38
N THR A 208 -10.96 9.84 -9.82
CA THR A 208 -11.02 8.44 -9.44
C THR A 208 -12.43 7.92 -9.61
N ASP A 209 -12.53 6.65 -10.03
CA ASP A 209 -13.77 5.90 -9.92
C ASP A 209 -14.22 5.76 -8.46
N ALA A 210 -15.50 5.45 -8.28
CA ALA A 210 -16.07 5.07 -7.00
C ALA A 210 -15.36 3.83 -6.43
N VAL A 211 -14.55 4.04 -5.38
CA VAL A 211 -13.82 2.98 -4.67
C VAL A 211 -14.81 1.99 -4.05
N LYS A 212 -14.63 0.71 -4.36
CA LYS A 212 -15.46 -0.41 -3.87
C LYS A 212 -14.60 -1.34 -3.00
N ALA A 213 -15.23 -2.09 -2.09
CA ALA A 213 -14.53 -3.10 -1.29
C ALA A 213 -13.69 -4.05 -2.17
N PHE A 214 -14.24 -4.51 -3.30
CA PHE A 214 -13.52 -5.36 -4.25
C PHE A 214 -12.23 -4.72 -4.80
N THR A 215 -12.23 -3.42 -5.14
CA THR A 215 -11.02 -2.75 -5.67
C THR A 215 -9.92 -2.62 -4.61
N ILE A 216 -10.29 -2.48 -3.33
CA ILE A 216 -9.34 -2.45 -2.21
C ILE A 216 -8.74 -3.85 -1.97
N LEU A 217 -9.59 -4.89 -2.01
CA LEU A 217 -9.16 -6.28 -1.90
C LEU A 217 -8.23 -6.69 -3.05
N GLU A 218 -8.58 -6.34 -4.30
CA GLU A 218 -7.77 -6.63 -5.48
C GLU A 218 -6.41 -5.92 -5.43
N TYR A 219 -6.39 -4.64 -5.03
CA TYR A 219 -5.14 -3.86 -4.90
C TYR A 219 -4.17 -4.49 -3.90
N ASN A 220 -4.64 -4.81 -2.70
CA ASN A 220 -3.79 -5.39 -1.66
C ASN A 220 -3.38 -6.84 -1.97
N TYR A 221 -4.24 -7.60 -2.66
CA TYR A 221 -3.88 -8.91 -3.18
C TYR A 221 -2.76 -8.83 -4.22
N VAL A 222 -2.85 -7.91 -5.19
CA VAL A 222 -1.80 -7.70 -6.21
C VAL A 222 -0.51 -7.17 -5.58
N ARG A 223 -0.57 -6.27 -4.58
CA ARG A 223 0.61 -5.89 -3.77
C ARG A 223 1.27 -7.11 -3.13
N GLY A 224 0.49 -8.00 -2.53
CA GLY A 224 1.01 -9.25 -1.96
C GLY A 224 1.75 -10.12 -2.99
N LEU A 225 1.22 -10.24 -4.21
CA LEU A 225 1.89 -10.96 -5.30
C LEU A 225 3.16 -10.26 -5.81
N ILE A 226 3.17 -8.93 -5.89
CA ILE A 226 4.36 -8.13 -6.23
C ILE A 226 5.45 -8.32 -5.16
N TYR A 227 5.10 -8.30 -3.89
CA TYR A 227 6.08 -8.52 -2.82
C TYR A 227 6.58 -9.98 -2.78
N ILE A 228 5.75 -10.96 -3.12
CA ILE A 228 6.20 -12.36 -3.34
C ILE A 228 7.26 -12.44 -4.45
N SER A 229 7.03 -11.83 -5.63
CA SER A 229 8.01 -11.92 -6.73
C SER A 229 9.35 -11.27 -6.40
N ARG A 230 9.34 -10.27 -5.49
CA ARG A 230 10.53 -9.64 -4.91
C ARG A 230 11.16 -10.38 -3.72
N ARG A 231 10.54 -11.46 -3.23
CA ARG A 231 10.91 -12.15 -1.97
C ARG A 231 10.85 -11.25 -0.72
N ASP A 232 10.07 -10.15 -0.76
CA ASP A 232 9.80 -9.30 0.40
C ASP A 232 8.67 -9.91 1.23
N TRP A 233 9.00 -10.97 1.97
CA TRP A 233 8.02 -11.76 2.72
C TRP A 233 7.29 -10.93 3.78
N ARG A 234 7.95 -9.91 4.35
CA ARG A 234 7.36 -9.02 5.36
C ARG A 234 6.27 -8.14 4.76
N ARG A 235 6.54 -7.44 3.64
CA ARG A 235 5.52 -6.63 2.97
C ARG A 235 4.44 -7.49 2.32
N ALA A 236 4.80 -8.65 1.78
CA ALA A 236 3.83 -9.61 1.24
C ALA A 236 2.83 -10.07 2.32
N GLN A 237 3.31 -10.45 3.51
CA GLN A 237 2.46 -10.85 4.62
C GLN A 237 1.51 -9.72 5.03
N GLY A 238 2.02 -8.49 5.22
CA GLY A 238 1.20 -7.33 5.58
C GLY A 238 0.15 -6.97 4.53
N ALA A 239 0.48 -7.08 3.24
CA ALA A 239 -0.47 -6.86 2.16
C ALA A 239 -1.60 -7.91 2.15
N PHE A 240 -1.29 -9.20 2.37
CA PHE A 240 -2.34 -10.21 2.52
C PHE A 240 -3.14 -10.04 3.81
N GLU A 241 -2.53 -9.55 4.91
CA GLU A 241 -3.22 -9.23 6.16
C GLU A 241 -4.34 -8.22 5.96
N GLN A 242 -4.06 -7.16 5.18
CA GLN A 242 -5.04 -6.13 4.79
C GLN A 242 -6.21 -6.69 3.96
N VAL A 243 -6.02 -7.80 3.23
CA VAL A 243 -7.09 -8.48 2.49
C VAL A 243 -7.93 -9.36 3.43
N ILE A 244 -7.30 -10.18 4.27
CA ILE A 244 -8.01 -11.16 5.11
C ILE A 244 -8.76 -10.52 6.29
N ALA A 245 -8.30 -9.37 6.77
CA ALA A 245 -8.94 -8.61 7.84
C ALA A 245 -9.96 -7.57 7.34
N HIS A 246 -10.20 -7.47 6.03
CA HIS A 246 -11.13 -6.50 5.46
C HIS A 246 -12.57 -6.71 5.98
N PRO A 247 -13.30 -5.66 6.40
CA PRO A 247 -14.68 -5.78 6.86
C PRO A 247 -15.60 -6.38 5.78
N MET A 248 -16.38 -7.39 6.16
CA MET A 248 -17.31 -8.07 5.25
C MET A 248 -18.74 -7.60 5.48
N LYS A 249 -19.43 -7.27 4.39
CA LYS A 249 -20.88 -7.09 4.42
C LYS A 249 -21.57 -8.45 4.43
N ASP A 250 -22.65 -8.58 5.21
CA ASP A 250 -23.55 -9.74 5.22
C ASP A 250 -22.85 -11.10 5.47
N ARG A 251 -21.73 -11.07 6.22
CA ARG A 251 -20.84 -12.22 6.55
C ARG A 251 -20.22 -12.95 5.35
N ASN A 252 -20.31 -12.39 4.14
CA ASN A 252 -19.83 -13.03 2.92
C ASN A 252 -18.30 -12.95 2.78
N VAL A 253 -17.63 -14.10 2.84
CA VAL A 253 -16.19 -14.25 2.57
C VAL A 253 -15.99 -14.40 1.06
N SER A 254 -15.18 -13.52 0.45
CA SER A 254 -14.90 -13.59 -0.99
C SER A 254 -13.76 -14.56 -1.32
N ARG A 255 -13.74 -15.11 -2.55
CA ARG A 255 -12.67 -16.02 -3.01
C ARG A 255 -11.28 -15.39 -2.88
N VAL A 256 -11.13 -14.09 -3.16
CA VAL A 256 -9.82 -13.42 -3.08
C VAL A 256 -9.30 -13.34 -1.64
N MET A 257 -10.19 -13.30 -0.64
CA MET A 257 -9.81 -13.35 0.78
C MET A 257 -9.35 -14.74 1.19
N VAL A 258 -10.00 -15.80 0.69
CA VAL A 258 -9.53 -17.19 0.89
C VAL A 258 -8.16 -17.41 0.23
N GLU A 259 -7.98 -16.95 -1.01
CA GLU A 259 -6.69 -17.05 -1.73
C GLU A 259 -5.56 -16.22 -1.09
N ALA A 260 -5.90 -15.08 -0.49
CA ALA A 260 -4.99 -14.29 0.33
C ALA A 260 -4.62 -15.03 1.62
N TYR A 261 -5.56 -15.67 2.31
CA TYR A 261 -5.27 -16.42 3.54
C TYR A 261 -4.34 -17.61 3.31
N LYS A 262 -4.56 -18.40 2.25
CA LYS A 262 -3.65 -19.48 1.84
C LYS A 262 -2.21 -18.97 1.67
N ARG A 263 -2.04 -17.83 1.01
CA ARG A 263 -0.73 -17.18 0.79
C ARG A 263 -0.17 -16.55 2.07
N TYR A 264 -1.02 -15.97 2.91
CA TYR A 264 -0.63 -15.42 4.22
C TYR A 264 0.03 -16.48 5.10
N VAL A 265 -0.52 -17.71 5.13
CA VAL A 265 0.09 -18.85 5.85
C VAL A 265 1.48 -19.19 5.30
N LEU A 266 1.61 -19.39 3.98
CA LEU A 266 2.90 -19.76 3.37
C LEU A 266 3.96 -18.66 3.48
N VAL A 267 3.58 -17.41 3.22
CA VAL A 267 4.48 -16.25 3.35
C VAL A 267 4.84 -16.00 4.82
N GLY A 268 3.92 -16.27 5.76
CA GLY A 268 4.18 -16.27 7.19
C GLY A 268 5.31 -17.23 7.58
N LEU A 269 5.29 -18.46 7.07
CA LEU A 269 6.38 -19.43 7.25
C LEU A 269 7.71 -18.92 6.65
N LEU A 270 7.67 -18.35 5.44
CA LEU A 270 8.86 -17.79 4.77
C LEU A 270 9.42 -16.54 5.46
N ASN A 271 8.60 -15.79 6.21
CA ASN A 271 9.00 -14.61 6.96
C ASN A 271 9.47 -14.97 8.39
N GLN A 272 8.61 -15.65 9.16
CA GLN A 272 8.75 -15.86 10.60
C GLN A 272 9.38 -17.22 10.94
N GLY A 273 9.19 -18.23 10.10
CA GLY A 273 9.60 -19.62 10.35
C GLY A 273 8.68 -20.42 11.27
N GLU A 274 7.52 -19.85 11.62
CA GLU A 274 6.43 -20.48 12.37
C GLU A 274 5.09 -20.05 11.76
N ALA A 275 4.00 -20.72 12.14
CA ALA A 275 2.66 -20.37 11.65
C ALA A 275 2.31 -18.91 12.03
N PRO A 276 1.85 -18.07 11.08
CA PRO A 276 1.64 -16.66 11.36
C PRO A 276 0.46 -16.43 12.32
N ARG A 277 0.64 -15.50 13.26
CA ARG A 277 -0.39 -15.13 14.24
C ARG A 277 -1.53 -14.39 13.54
N ILE A 278 -2.76 -14.84 13.77
CA ILE A 278 -3.96 -14.19 13.25
C ILE A 278 -4.22 -12.89 14.04
N PRO A 279 -4.49 -11.75 13.36
CA PRO A 279 -4.84 -10.50 14.05
C PRO A 279 -6.12 -10.62 14.88
N SER A 280 -6.09 -10.10 16.12
CA SER A 280 -7.18 -10.20 17.10
C SER A 280 -8.48 -9.49 16.68
N TYR A 281 -8.37 -8.49 15.79
CA TYR A 281 -9.49 -7.73 15.24
C TYR A 281 -10.22 -8.43 14.08
N MET A 282 -9.79 -9.64 13.69
CA MET A 282 -10.44 -10.40 12.61
C MET A 282 -11.78 -11.00 13.04
N SER A 283 -12.77 -11.00 12.13
CA SER A 283 -14.05 -11.67 12.36
C SER A 283 -13.87 -13.19 12.54
N GLN A 284 -14.37 -13.73 13.65
CA GLN A 284 -14.38 -15.18 13.93
C GLN A 284 -15.03 -15.99 12.79
N HIS A 285 -16.05 -15.44 12.12
CA HIS A 285 -16.71 -16.08 10.98
C HIS A 285 -15.79 -16.17 9.75
N ALA A 286 -15.02 -15.11 9.47
CA ALA A 286 -14.01 -15.14 8.43
C ALA A 286 -12.97 -16.22 8.74
N LEU A 287 -12.44 -16.21 9.97
CA LEU A 287 -11.42 -17.15 10.40
C LEU A 287 -11.87 -18.62 10.32
N ALA A 288 -13.10 -18.94 10.74
CA ALA A 288 -13.66 -20.28 10.58
C ALA A 288 -13.73 -20.71 9.11
N THR A 289 -14.17 -19.81 8.22
CA THR A 289 -14.24 -20.05 6.77
C THR A 289 -12.86 -20.26 6.16
N TYR A 290 -11.89 -19.40 6.51
CA TYR A 290 -10.50 -19.50 6.08
C TYR A 290 -9.86 -20.81 6.54
N SER A 291 -10.05 -21.18 7.80
CA SER A 291 -9.47 -22.40 8.39
C SER A 291 -10.02 -23.66 7.73
N ALA A 292 -11.32 -23.69 7.42
CA ALA A 292 -11.95 -24.77 6.68
C ALA A 292 -11.39 -24.88 5.24
N ALA A 293 -11.26 -23.76 4.53
CA ALA A 293 -10.80 -23.72 3.14
C ALA A 293 -9.28 -23.93 2.98
N ALA A 294 -8.48 -23.61 4.00
CA ALA A 294 -7.02 -23.67 3.96
C ALA A 294 -6.42 -24.78 4.85
N LYS A 295 -7.21 -25.80 5.22
CA LYS A 295 -6.77 -26.92 6.09
C LYS A 295 -5.46 -27.57 5.65
N LEU A 296 -5.24 -27.75 4.34
CA LEU A 296 -4.01 -28.34 3.82
C LEU A 296 -2.79 -27.41 4.00
N TYR A 297 -2.99 -26.09 3.95
CA TYR A 297 -1.96 -25.07 4.19
C TYR A 297 -1.61 -24.96 5.69
N ALA A 298 -2.61 -25.08 6.57
CA ALA A 298 -2.35 -25.22 8.01
C ALA A 298 -1.49 -26.46 8.31
N GLY A 299 -1.81 -27.61 7.69
CA GLY A 299 -0.99 -28.81 7.80
C GLY A 299 0.47 -28.63 7.31
N VAL A 300 0.71 -27.81 6.27
CA VAL A 300 2.08 -27.43 5.88
C VAL A 300 2.78 -26.67 7.01
N ALA A 301 2.10 -25.71 7.65
CA ALA A 301 2.66 -24.91 8.73
C ALA A 301 2.96 -25.73 10.00
N ASP A 302 2.07 -26.65 10.37
CA ASP A 302 2.23 -27.53 11.54
C ASP A 302 3.42 -28.48 11.38
N ILE A 303 3.52 -29.14 10.21
CA ILE A 303 4.62 -30.08 9.91
C ILE A 303 5.96 -29.34 9.76
N PHE A 304 5.95 -28.15 9.14
CA PHE A 304 7.14 -27.30 9.03
C PHE A 304 7.68 -26.93 10.42
N SER A 305 6.80 -26.50 11.32
CA SER A 305 7.15 -26.10 12.70
C SER A 305 7.61 -27.27 13.57
N SER A 306 7.22 -28.51 13.21
CA SER A 306 7.61 -29.75 13.89
C SER A 306 8.97 -30.31 13.43
N PHE A 307 9.63 -29.67 12.45
CA PHE A 307 10.91 -30.09 11.88
C PHE A 307 10.97 -31.53 11.31
N GLU A 308 9.88 -31.98 10.68
CA GLU A 308 9.78 -33.29 10.03
C GLU A 308 9.81 -33.20 8.48
N PRO A 309 10.99 -33.25 7.82
CA PRO A 309 11.12 -32.93 6.39
C PRO A 309 10.44 -33.95 5.47
N ASP A 310 10.52 -35.25 5.79
CA ASP A 310 9.90 -36.29 4.96
C ASP A 310 8.37 -36.23 5.01
N LYS A 311 7.79 -35.86 6.15
CA LYS A 311 6.34 -35.62 6.25
C LYS A 311 5.94 -34.37 5.47
N LEU A 312 6.74 -33.29 5.54
CA LEU A 312 6.50 -32.06 4.76
C LEU A 312 6.54 -32.36 3.25
N ARG A 313 7.56 -33.10 2.81
CA ARG A 313 7.76 -33.54 1.43
C ARG A 313 6.59 -34.39 0.93
N SER A 314 6.22 -35.43 1.69
CA SER A 314 5.09 -36.32 1.38
C SER A 314 3.75 -35.58 1.37
N HIS A 315 3.52 -34.67 2.32
CA HIS A 315 2.27 -33.88 2.39
C HIS A 315 2.13 -32.94 1.20
N ILE A 316 3.22 -32.35 0.70
CA ILE A 316 3.20 -31.54 -0.52
C ILE A 316 2.95 -32.44 -1.75
N GLU A 317 3.67 -33.55 -1.89
CA GLU A 317 3.56 -34.47 -3.04
C GLU A 317 2.17 -35.12 -3.16
N ASN A 318 1.54 -35.48 -2.04
CA ASN A 318 0.20 -36.09 -2.03
C ASN A 318 -0.95 -35.13 -2.41
N HIS A 319 -0.71 -33.81 -2.46
CA HIS A 319 -1.75 -32.80 -2.69
C HIS A 319 -1.44 -31.86 -3.87
N MET A 320 -0.54 -32.25 -4.78
CA MET A 320 -0.06 -31.44 -5.91
C MET A 320 -1.15 -30.71 -6.70
N GLN A 321 -2.27 -31.38 -7.00
CA GLN A 321 -3.39 -30.78 -7.75
C GLN A 321 -3.99 -29.53 -7.08
N VAL A 322 -3.98 -29.47 -5.74
CA VAL A 322 -4.46 -28.29 -4.99
C VAL A 322 -3.48 -27.14 -5.14
N TRP A 323 -2.18 -27.41 -5.01
CA TRP A 323 -1.13 -26.40 -5.11
C TRP A 323 -0.99 -25.83 -6.52
N GLU A 324 -1.23 -26.66 -7.54
CA GLU A 324 -1.29 -26.26 -8.95
C GLU A 324 -2.53 -25.40 -9.22
N GLY A 325 -3.72 -25.86 -8.81
CA GLY A 325 -4.97 -25.12 -9.00
C GLY A 325 -5.02 -23.78 -8.25
N ASP A 326 -4.38 -23.70 -7.10
CA ASP A 326 -4.23 -22.47 -6.32
C ASP A 326 -3.03 -21.61 -6.77
N GLY A 327 -2.11 -22.14 -7.60
CA GLY A 327 -0.91 -21.42 -8.05
C GLY A 327 0.09 -21.11 -6.93
N THR A 328 0.27 -22.03 -5.96
CA THR A 328 1.14 -21.84 -4.78
C THR A 328 2.38 -22.74 -4.76
N LEU A 329 2.60 -23.56 -5.80
CA LEU A 329 3.78 -24.46 -5.90
C LEU A 329 5.13 -23.75 -5.69
N SER A 330 5.33 -22.55 -6.26
CA SER A 330 6.58 -21.80 -6.13
C SER A 330 6.88 -21.41 -4.68
N LEU A 331 5.86 -21.05 -3.91
CA LEU A 331 5.99 -20.77 -2.47
C LEU A 331 6.31 -22.05 -1.68
N LEU A 332 5.72 -23.18 -2.04
CA LEU A 332 6.00 -24.48 -1.39
C LEU A 332 7.42 -24.98 -1.70
N ALA A 333 7.92 -24.75 -2.92
CA ALA A 333 9.32 -25.01 -3.27
C ALA A 333 10.28 -24.10 -2.47
N GLU A 334 9.97 -22.81 -2.35
CA GLU A 334 10.75 -21.88 -1.53
C GLU A 334 10.73 -22.26 -0.03
N ILE A 335 9.62 -22.79 0.47
CA ILE A 335 9.52 -23.33 1.84
C ILE A 335 10.42 -24.56 2.02
N LYS A 336 10.47 -25.48 1.04
CA LYS A 336 11.40 -26.63 1.06
C LYS A 336 12.86 -26.15 1.03
N SER A 337 13.23 -25.22 0.16
CA SER A 337 14.62 -24.74 0.03
C SER A 337 15.09 -23.91 1.24
N SER A 338 14.22 -23.11 1.84
CA SER A 338 14.53 -22.30 3.04
C SER A 338 14.54 -23.11 4.35
N TYR A 339 14.10 -24.37 4.33
CA TYR A 339 13.93 -25.22 5.50
C TYR A 339 15.20 -25.39 6.33
N GLN A 340 16.33 -25.69 5.69
CA GLN A 340 17.60 -25.87 6.41
C GLN A 340 18.12 -24.55 7.01
N LYS A 341 17.97 -23.42 6.28
CA LYS A 341 18.26 -22.08 6.82
C LYS A 341 17.42 -21.82 8.08
N ARG A 342 16.14 -22.21 8.06
CA ARG A 342 15.19 -22.05 9.16
C ARG A 342 15.51 -22.93 10.37
N GLN A 343 15.97 -24.16 10.16
CA GLN A 343 16.55 -24.99 11.23
C GLN A 343 17.77 -24.32 11.88
N ILE A 344 18.72 -23.82 11.08
CA ILE A 344 19.94 -23.14 11.58
C ILE A 344 19.56 -21.91 12.41
N MET A 345 18.64 -21.06 11.94
CA MET A 345 18.13 -19.92 12.71
C MET A 345 17.40 -20.36 13.99
N GLY A 346 16.69 -21.49 13.97
CA GLY A 346 16.01 -22.05 15.15
C GLY A 346 16.95 -22.43 16.29
N LEU A 347 18.17 -22.87 15.98
CA LEU A 347 19.19 -23.23 16.98
C LEU A 347 19.55 -22.07 17.92
N ARG A 348 19.39 -20.81 17.48
CA ARG A 348 19.59 -19.60 18.32
C ARG A 348 18.73 -19.59 19.59
N LYS A 349 17.60 -20.32 19.61
CA LYS A 349 16.70 -20.43 20.76
C LYS A 349 17.29 -21.25 21.91
N VAL A 350 18.34 -22.06 21.65
CA VAL A 350 18.93 -23.03 22.59
C VAL A 350 20.44 -22.86 22.74
N TYR A 351 21.13 -22.44 21.68
CA TYR A 351 22.58 -22.29 21.63
C TYR A 351 22.98 -20.83 21.49
N GLN A 352 23.94 -20.38 22.31
CA GLN A 352 24.70 -19.15 22.03
C GLN A 352 25.80 -19.42 21.00
N THR A 353 26.51 -20.55 21.13
CA THR A 353 27.58 -20.96 20.23
C THR A 353 27.46 -22.46 19.97
N ILE A 354 27.66 -22.90 18.73
CA ILE A 354 27.52 -24.30 18.30
C ILE A 354 28.56 -24.64 17.23
N SER A 355 29.10 -25.87 17.23
CA SER A 355 30.06 -26.29 16.21
C SER A 355 29.37 -26.53 14.85
N VAL A 356 30.05 -26.22 13.75
CA VAL A 356 29.50 -26.45 12.40
C VAL A 356 29.31 -27.95 12.12
N ALA A 357 30.10 -28.82 12.75
CA ALA A 357 29.89 -30.27 12.73
C ALA A 357 28.56 -30.69 13.40
N GLN A 358 28.19 -30.07 14.53
CA GLN A 358 26.90 -30.33 15.17
C GLN A 358 25.74 -29.77 14.34
N ILE A 359 25.90 -28.62 13.67
CA ILE A 359 24.89 -28.11 12.72
C ILE A 359 24.71 -29.11 11.58
N HIS A 360 25.80 -29.65 11.02
CA HIS A 360 25.77 -30.66 9.95
C HIS A 360 25.01 -31.93 10.35
N SER A 361 25.22 -32.45 11.57
CA SER A 361 24.52 -33.65 12.05
C SER A 361 23.06 -33.42 12.47
N THR A 362 22.68 -32.17 12.76
CA THR A 362 21.36 -31.83 13.36
C THR A 362 20.40 -31.17 12.35
N THR A 363 20.88 -30.73 11.19
CA THR A 363 20.08 -30.03 10.17
C THR A 363 20.02 -30.80 8.85
N VAL A 364 18.89 -30.68 8.16
CA VAL A 364 18.53 -31.49 6.99
C VAL A 364 17.90 -30.62 5.92
N ASN A 365 18.22 -30.90 4.66
CA ASN A 365 17.59 -30.26 3.51
C ASN A 365 16.25 -30.97 3.22
N ALA A 366 15.14 -30.23 3.18
CA ALA A 366 13.80 -30.79 2.94
C ALA A 366 13.53 -31.18 1.47
N GLU A 367 14.42 -30.82 0.54
CA GLU A 367 14.40 -31.29 -0.84
C GLU A 367 14.95 -32.72 -0.96
N THR A 368 16.05 -33.01 -0.27
CA THR A 368 16.74 -34.33 -0.33
C THR A 368 16.35 -35.27 0.81
N GLY A 369 15.76 -34.74 1.90
CA GLY A 369 15.48 -35.48 3.14
C GLY A 369 16.74 -35.85 3.93
N ARG A 370 17.90 -35.23 3.63
CA ARG A 370 19.21 -35.63 4.18
C ARG A 370 20.01 -34.42 4.68
N THR A 371 21.01 -34.68 5.51
CA THR A 371 22.10 -33.74 5.78
C THR A 371 22.80 -33.37 4.46
N LEU A 372 23.47 -32.22 4.40
CA LEU A 372 24.39 -31.92 3.30
C LEU A 372 25.55 -32.94 3.28
N ASP A 373 26.22 -33.12 2.15
CA ASP A 373 27.22 -34.19 2.00
C ASP A 373 28.51 -33.87 2.78
N THR A 374 28.83 -32.58 2.93
CA THR A 374 30.03 -32.12 3.65
C THR A 374 29.76 -31.03 4.67
N VAL A 375 30.58 -31.00 5.73
CA VAL A 375 30.63 -29.88 6.70
C VAL A 375 31.03 -28.56 6.00
N ALA A 376 31.76 -28.64 4.88
CA ALA A 376 32.14 -27.48 4.07
C ALA A 376 30.94 -26.82 3.36
N GLU A 377 29.97 -27.60 2.89
CA GLU A 377 28.70 -27.05 2.34
C GLU A 377 27.87 -26.34 3.41
N VAL A 378 27.79 -26.90 4.62
CA VAL A 378 27.12 -26.24 5.76
C VAL A 378 27.83 -24.92 6.11
N LEU A 379 29.16 -24.92 6.12
CA LEU A 379 29.94 -23.70 6.35
C LEU A 379 29.71 -22.65 5.25
N ALA A 380 29.60 -23.06 3.99
CA ALA A 380 29.28 -22.18 2.88
C ALA A 380 27.85 -21.61 2.99
N LEU A 381 26.88 -22.43 3.39
CA LEU A 381 25.50 -22.01 3.65
C LEU A 381 25.42 -20.97 4.77
N ILE A 382 26.11 -21.20 5.90
CA ILE A 382 26.15 -20.25 7.03
C ILE A 382 26.81 -18.93 6.61
N ARG A 383 27.94 -18.98 5.88
CA ARG A 383 28.59 -17.78 5.32
C ARG A 383 27.66 -17.00 4.42
N HIS A 384 26.92 -17.69 3.55
CA HIS A 384 25.93 -17.07 2.68
C HIS A 384 24.79 -16.42 3.48
N MET A 385 24.26 -17.08 4.51
CA MET A 385 23.22 -16.53 5.40
C MET A 385 23.68 -15.27 6.16
N ILE A 386 24.95 -15.23 6.59
CA ILE A 386 25.53 -14.03 7.23
C ILE A 386 25.68 -12.90 6.19
N GLN A 387 26.14 -13.22 4.97
CA GLN A 387 26.31 -12.25 3.88
C GLN A 387 24.99 -11.66 3.36
N THR A 388 23.90 -12.44 3.34
CA THR A 388 22.57 -11.96 2.97
C THR A 388 21.83 -11.23 4.10
N GLY A 389 22.34 -11.30 5.33
CA GLY A 389 21.65 -10.79 6.52
C GLY A 389 20.49 -11.69 6.99
N ASP A 390 20.38 -12.92 6.48
CA ASP A 390 19.43 -13.93 6.99
C ASP A 390 19.77 -14.36 8.43
N LEU A 391 21.05 -14.25 8.82
CA LEU A 391 21.58 -14.72 10.10
C LEU A 391 22.56 -13.70 10.71
N ASP A 392 22.23 -13.19 11.89
CA ASP A 392 23.16 -12.36 12.69
C ASP A 392 24.01 -13.26 13.60
N GLY A 393 25.30 -13.38 13.27
CA GLY A 393 26.24 -14.23 13.97
C GLY A 393 27.63 -14.21 13.34
N THR A 394 28.62 -14.68 14.09
CA THR A 394 30.03 -14.75 13.70
C THR A 394 30.49 -16.19 13.56
N LEU A 395 31.40 -16.42 12.61
CA LEU A 395 32.11 -17.69 12.48
C LEU A 395 33.47 -17.58 13.15
N GLU A 396 33.67 -18.40 14.17
CA GLU A 396 34.90 -18.48 14.96
C GLU A 396 35.63 -19.78 14.63
N GLN A 397 36.97 -19.76 14.67
CA GLN A 397 37.80 -20.93 14.40
C GLN A 397 38.80 -21.11 15.54
N ASP A 398 38.78 -22.29 16.13
CA ASP A 398 39.70 -22.74 17.17
C ASP A 398 40.45 -24.00 16.69
N SER A 399 41.49 -24.38 17.43
CA SER A 399 42.19 -25.66 17.36
C SER A 399 41.26 -26.90 17.30
N SER A 400 40.07 -26.81 17.91
CA SER A 400 39.06 -27.88 17.94
C SER A 400 38.08 -27.91 16.75
N GLY A 401 38.00 -26.84 15.94
CA GLY A 401 37.11 -26.76 14.78
C GLY A 401 36.54 -25.37 14.49
N THR A 402 35.51 -25.33 13.64
CA THR A 402 34.76 -24.09 13.33
C THR A 402 33.43 -24.06 14.09
N TYR A 403 33.12 -22.90 14.65
CA TYR A 403 31.94 -22.63 15.47
C TYR A 403 31.16 -21.45 14.92
N LEU A 404 29.83 -21.50 15.04
CA LEU A 404 28.92 -20.38 14.82
C LEU A 404 28.53 -19.82 16.20
N SER A 405 28.81 -18.54 16.42
CA SER A 405 28.32 -17.78 17.57
C SER A 405 27.16 -16.90 17.12
N PHE A 406 25.98 -17.09 17.72
CA PHE A 406 24.81 -16.25 17.46
C PHE A 406 24.96 -14.92 18.19
N ARG A 407 24.70 -13.82 17.47
CA ARG A 407 24.75 -12.50 18.09
C ARG A 407 23.60 -12.33 19.08
N ARG A 408 23.84 -11.65 20.20
CA ARG A 408 22.78 -11.31 21.14
C ARG A 408 22.07 -10.05 20.67
N ASP A 409 20.74 -10.02 20.82
CA ASP A 409 19.92 -8.81 20.55
C ASP A 409 20.35 -7.59 21.42
N CYS A 410 21.19 -7.82 22.45
CA CYS A 410 21.73 -6.82 23.37
C CYS A 410 23.21 -6.43 23.13
N ASP A 411 23.81 -6.81 22.00
CA ASP A 411 25.15 -6.31 21.65
C ASP A 411 25.11 -4.77 21.58
N ALA A 412 25.97 -4.12 22.36
CA ALA A 412 25.95 -2.67 22.50
C ALA A 412 26.29 -1.99 21.16
N LEU A 413 25.29 -1.32 20.60
CA LEU A 413 25.47 -0.42 19.46
C LEU A 413 26.54 0.62 19.78
N SER A 414 27.34 1.00 18.78
CA SER A 414 28.18 2.19 18.94
C SER A 414 27.30 3.42 19.19
N GLU A 415 27.86 4.44 19.86
CA GLU A 415 27.15 5.69 20.15
C GLU A 415 26.60 6.34 18.86
N SER A 416 27.34 6.23 17.75
CA SER A 416 26.89 6.69 16.42
C SER A 416 25.70 5.90 15.89
N GLU A 417 25.76 4.56 15.87
CA GLU A 417 24.65 3.72 15.38
C GLU A 417 23.40 3.87 16.26
N PHE A 418 23.59 4.09 17.56
CA PHE A 418 22.51 4.36 18.50
C PHE A 418 21.88 5.74 18.24
N ALA A 419 22.70 6.78 18.05
CA ALA A 419 22.22 8.12 17.67
C ALA A 419 21.47 8.10 16.32
N ASP A 420 21.97 7.38 15.32
CA ASP A 420 21.32 7.22 14.03
C ASP A 420 19.97 6.50 14.15
N ARG A 421 19.88 5.42 14.94
CA ARG A 421 18.61 4.73 15.22
C ARG A 421 17.63 5.64 15.97
N ILE A 422 18.08 6.44 16.93
CA ILE A 422 17.24 7.44 17.62
C ILE A 422 16.75 8.49 16.64
N ALA A 423 17.61 9.05 15.78
CA ALA A 423 17.23 10.06 14.80
C ALA A 423 16.19 9.53 13.79
N GLN A 424 16.36 8.29 13.31
CA GLN A 424 15.40 7.59 12.46
C GLN A 424 14.06 7.37 13.16
N SER A 425 14.09 6.88 14.41
CA SER A 425 12.90 6.67 15.24
C SER A 425 12.14 7.98 15.49
N HIS A 426 12.85 9.04 15.90
CA HIS A 426 12.28 10.37 16.09
C HIS A 426 11.63 10.92 14.81
N LYS A 427 12.27 10.75 13.65
CA LYS A 427 11.69 11.14 12.35
C LYS A 427 10.41 10.35 12.04
N ALA A 428 10.37 9.05 12.31
CA ALA A 428 9.19 8.21 12.12
C ALA A 428 8.04 8.61 13.06
N VAL A 429 8.33 8.83 14.35
CA VAL A 429 7.37 9.30 15.36
C VAL A 429 6.82 10.69 15.00
N ALA A 430 7.66 11.61 14.54
CA ALA A 430 7.22 12.95 14.12
C ALA A 430 6.30 12.89 12.90
N ALA A 431 6.60 12.04 11.91
CA ALA A 431 5.74 11.83 10.74
C ALA A 431 4.38 11.21 11.16
N LEU A 432 4.40 10.17 12.00
CA LEU A 432 3.19 9.54 12.53
C LEU A 432 2.35 10.51 13.36
N GLY A 433 2.97 11.34 14.21
CA GLY A 433 2.30 12.38 14.98
C GLY A 433 1.73 13.53 14.14
N SER A 434 2.24 13.74 12.92
CA SER A 434 1.61 14.64 11.95
C SER A 434 0.36 14.01 11.33
N ALA A 435 0.45 12.76 10.87
CA ALA A 435 -0.67 12.03 10.30
C ALA A 435 -1.81 11.79 11.31
N TYR A 436 -1.46 11.47 12.57
CA TYR A 436 -2.42 11.30 13.67
C TYR A 436 -3.22 12.57 13.94
N ARG A 437 -2.55 13.74 14.05
CA ARG A 437 -3.24 15.02 14.23
C ARG A 437 -4.19 15.30 13.09
N GLN A 438 -3.75 15.16 11.84
CA GLN A 438 -4.59 15.37 10.67
C GLN A 438 -5.81 14.43 10.64
N MET A 439 -5.66 13.18 11.06
CA MET A 439 -6.77 12.22 11.18
C MET A 439 -7.73 12.59 12.32
N ASN A 440 -7.21 12.99 13.48
CA ASN A 440 -7.99 13.48 14.62
C ASN A 440 -8.80 14.73 14.28
N ASP A 441 -8.20 15.69 13.57
CA ASP A 441 -8.85 16.94 13.15
C ASP A 441 -9.94 16.67 12.10
N SER A 442 -9.69 15.74 11.18
CA SER A 442 -10.70 15.27 10.21
C SER A 442 -11.85 14.48 10.85
N LEU A 443 -11.58 13.70 11.90
CA LEU A 443 -12.62 12.93 12.61
C LEU A 443 -13.47 13.85 13.49
N SER A 444 -12.83 14.70 14.28
CA SER A 444 -13.50 15.63 15.21
C SER A 444 -14.36 16.67 14.51
N SER A 445 -14.00 17.07 13.27
CA SER A 445 -14.82 17.94 12.42
C SER A 445 -15.92 17.21 11.63
N SER A 446 -15.95 15.87 11.60
CA SER A 446 -16.95 15.12 10.84
C SER A 446 -18.36 15.26 11.43
N GLN A 447 -19.38 15.35 10.56
CA GLN A 447 -20.76 15.55 11.02
C GLN A 447 -21.26 14.35 11.83
N GLU A 448 -20.81 13.15 11.50
CA GLU A 448 -21.10 11.88 12.17
C GLU A 448 -20.55 11.87 13.60
N TYR A 449 -19.30 12.29 13.80
CA TYR A 449 -18.69 12.38 15.12
C TYR A 449 -19.35 13.48 15.97
N VAL A 450 -19.60 14.67 15.41
CA VAL A 450 -20.32 15.74 16.13
C VAL A 450 -21.73 15.28 16.54
N LYS A 451 -22.46 14.57 15.66
CA LYS A 451 -23.75 13.96 16.00
C LYS A 451 -23.62 12.88 17.09
N HIS A 452 -22.56 12.08 17.07
CA HIS A 452 -22.29 11.07 18.11
C HIS A 452 -22.07 11.74 19.47
N VAL A 453 -21.14 12.69 19.57
CA VAL A 453 -20.82 13.43 20.81
C VAL A 453 -22.06 14.16 21.35
N VAL A 454 -22.83 14.83 20.49
CA VAL A 454 -24.10 15.48 20.91
C VAL A 454 -25.12 14.46 21.42
N ARG A 455 -25.22 13.29 20.80
CA ARG A 455 -26.12 12.20 21.25
C ARG A 455 -25.66 11.60 22.58
N GLU A 456 -24.37 11.43 22.77
CA GLU A 456 -23.75 10.91 23.98
C GLU A 456 -23.96 11.86 25.17
N GLN A 457 -23.69 13.17 24.97
CA GLN A 457 -24.05 14.22 25.93
C GLN A 457 -25.55 14.24 26.25
N GLN A 458 -26.42 14.05 25.25
CA GLN A 458 -27.87 13.94 25.48
C GLN A 458 -28.28 12.65 26.21
N ASN A 459 -27.51 11.58 26.14
CA ASN A 459 -27.78 10.36 26.90
C ASN A 459 -27.38 10.54 28.37
N LEU A 460 -26.19 11.12 28.63
CA LEU A 460 -25.73 11.46 29.99
C LEU A 460 -26.69 12.44 30.69
N LEU A 461 -27.23 13.42 29.96
CA LEU A 461 -28.27 14.33 30.46
C LEU A 461 -29.67 13.68 30.63
N LYS A 462 -29.85 12.43 30.22
CA LYS A 462 -31.11 11.66 30.33
C LYS A 462 -31.02 10.50 31.31
N GLU A 463 -29.88 10.22 31.92
CA GLU A 463 -29.80 9.28 33.03
C GLU A 463 -30.62 9.82 34.20
N PRO A 464 -31.70 9.15 34.63
CA PRO A 464 -32.49 9.60 35.75
C PRO A 464 -31.71 9.37 37.04
N LEU A 465 -31.76 10.33 37.97
CA LEU A 465 -31.28 10.23 39.35
C LEU A 465 -32.08 9.23 40.22
N ASP A 466 -32.74 8.24 39.62
CA ASP A 466 -33.55 7.24 40.33
C ASP A 466 -33.46 5.85 39.66
N ALA A 467 -32.44 5.11 40.08
CA ALA A 467 -32.34 3.66 39.93
C ALA A 467 -32.00 3.03 41.29
N GLY A 468 -32.70 3.46 42.34
CA GLY A 468 -32.67 2.78 43.62
C GLY A 468 -33.29 1.39 43.53
N ILE A 469 -32.62 0.40 44.13
CA ILE A 469 -33.12 -0.97 44.41
C ILE A 469 -33.21 -1.88 43.16
N GLY A 470 -32.32 -2.88 43.04
CA GLY A 470 -32.62 -3.97 42.09
C GLY A 470 -31.61 -5.07 41.75
N PHE A 471 -30.32 -5.02 42.08
CA PHE A 471 -29.43 -6.18 41.81
C PHE A 471 -28.24 -6.35 42.78
N SER A 472 -28.56 -6.75 44.01
CA SER A 472 -27.56 -7.28 44.93
C SER A 472 -27.27 -8.76 44.64
N SER A 473 -26.12 -9.08 44.03
CA SER A 473 -25.24 -10.20 44.43
C SER A 473 -24.12 -10.44 43.40
N SER A 474 -22.94 -10.78 43.92
CA SER A 474 -21.80 -11.35 43.16
C SER A 474 -21.00 -10.37 42.29
N ILE A 475 -20.24 -9.48 42.93
CA ILE A 475 -18.77 -9.42 42.86
C ILE A 475 -18.35 -8.73 44.16
N GLY A 476 -17.48 -9.38 44.93
CA GLY A 476 -16.94 -8.80 46.16
C GLY A 476 -15.77 -7.88 45.84
N ASP A 477 -15.64 -6.85 46.68
CA ASP A 477 -14.41 -6.45 47.37
C ASP A 477 -13.11 -6.57 46.55
N ASP A 478 -12.61 -5.43 46.07
CA ASP A 478 -11.41 -4.82 46.67
C ASP A 478 -11.41 -3.32 46.33
N ASP A 479 -11.61 -2.49 47.35
CA ASP A 479 -11.53 -1.01 47.34
C ASP A 479 -10.06 -0.53 47.41
N GLU A 480 -9.88 0.79 47.56
CA GLU A 480 -8.65 1.48 48.02
C GLU A 480 -7.53 1.63 46.94
N ASP A 481 -7.21 2.82 46.41
CA ASP A 481 -7.21 4.15 47.04
C ASP A 481 -7.43 5.31 46.06
N LEU A 482 -8.25 6.28 46.51
CA LEU A 482 -8.45 7.59 45.90
C LEU A 482 -7.90 8.66 46.85
N MET A 483 -6.77 9.27 46.50
CA MET A 483 -6.17 10.39 47.25
C MET A 483 -5.79 11.52 46.29
N ASP A 484 -6.78 12.36 45.95
CA ASP A 484 -6.52 13.77 45.66
C ASP A 484 -6.33 14.47 47.00
N ASP A 485 -5.17 15.08 47.25
CA ASP A 485 -5.21 16.37 47.95
C ASP A 485 -4.08 17.34 47.54
N VAL A 486 -4.54 18.55 47.35
CA VAL A 486 -3.86 19.76 46.91
C VAL A 486 -2.80 20.20 47.91
N PHE A 487 -1.63 20.65 47.44
CA PHE A 487 -0.99 21.81 48.06
C PHE A 487 -0.33 22.76 47.04
N THR A 488 -0.43 24.05 47.37
CA THR A 488 -0.19 25.21 46.51
C THR A 488 1.26 25.68 46.48
N HIS A 489 1.60 26.37 45.38
CA HIS A 489 2.59 27.47 45.27
C HIS A 489 3.66 27.64 46.37
N HIS A 490 4.92 27.63 45.93
CA HIS A 490 5.66 28.90 45.94
C HIS A 490 6.62 29.05 44.76
#